data_AF-A0A9P8N6M1-F1
#
_entry.id   AF-A0A9P8N6M1-F1
#
_cell.length_a   1.000
_cell.length_b   1.000
_cell.length_c   1.000
_cell.angle_alpha   90.00
_cell.angle_beta   90.00
_cell.angle_gamma   90.00
#
_symmetry.space_group_name_H-M   'P 1'
#
loop_
_entity.id
_entity.type
_entity.pdbx_description
1 polymer ?
#
loop_
_entity_poly.entity_id
_entity_poly.type
_entity_poly.pdbx_seq_one_letter_code
_entity_poly.pdbx_strand_id
1 'polypeptide(L)'
;MARAVVELFRPGKRDNELHRQIITFSASHDYRTVRIYGYYPVIVEKKDMQYYRHPIHEFNFTASEGNENWTAYRFTKDIYDLWMPAHL
;
A
#
# COMPACT_ATOMS: atom_id res chain seq x y z
N MET A 1 3.87 8.03 4.40
CA MET A 1 3.28 7.04 5.35
C MET A 1 4.22 5.88 5.67
N ALA A 2 4.77 5.16 4.69
CA ALA A 2 5.63 3.98 4.93
C ALA A 2 6.76 4.19 5.97
N ARG A 3 7.45 5.33 5.93
CA ARG A 3 8.49 5.68 6.92
C ARG A 3 8.00 5.70 8.36
N ALA A 4 6.80 6.21 8.61
CA ALA A 4 6.28 6.31 9.98
C ALA A 4 6.03 4.92 10.59
N VAL A 5 5.53 3.97 9.79
CA VAL A 5 5.34 2.56 10.23
C VAL A 5 6.69 1.93 10.56
N VAL A 6 7.71 2.15 9.73
CA VAL A 6 9.07 1.65 9.99
C VAL A 6 9.65 2.21 11.29
N GLU A 7 9.52 3.51 11.53
CA GLU A 7 10.02 4.14 12.77
C GLU A 7 9.34 3.59 14.03
N LEU A 8 8.09 3.11 13.93
CA LEU A 8 7.39 2.47 15.05
C LEU A 8 8.01 1.12 15.44
N PHE A 9 8.53 0.35 14.49
CA PHE A 9 9.14 -0.97 14.73
C PHE A 9 10.61 -0.88 15.16
N ARG A 10 11.24 0.29 14.94
CA ARG A 10 12.67 0.52 15.17
C ARG A 10 13.11 0.38 16.63
N PRO A 11 12.39 0.90 17.65
CA PRO A 11 12.76 0.71 19.06
C PRO A 11 12.83 -0.77 19.47
N GLY A 12 11.99 -1.61 18.85
CA GLY A 12 11.96 -3.05 19.07
C GLY A 12 13.02 -3.84 18.30
N LYS A 13 13.84 -3.21 17.44
CA LYS A 13 14.76 -3.88 16.50
C LYS A 13 14.06 -4.91 15.60
N ARG A 14 12.80 -4.62 15.24
CA ARG A 14 11.92 -5.46 14.40
C ARG A 14 11.76 -4.91 12.99
N ASP A 15 12.59 -3.95 12.60
CA ASP A 15 12.60 -3.33 11.28
C ASP A 15 12.83 -4.34 10.15
N ASN A 16 13.58 -5.42 10.42
CA ASN A 16 13.78 -6.50 9.46
C ASN A 16 12.51 -7.29 9.12
N GLU A 17 11.49 -7.28 9.98
CA GLU A 17 10.18 -7.91 9.68
C GLU A 17 9.45 -7.18 8.55
N LEU A 18 9.75 -5.89 8.37
CA LEU A 18 9.12 -5.06 7.35
C LEU A 18 9.88 -5.11 6.02
N HIS A 19 11.07 -5.72 5.98
CA HIS A 19 11.90 -5.77 4.78
C HIS A 19 11.16 -6.44 3.61
N ARG A 20 10.94 -5.67 2.54
CA ARG A 20 10.22 -6.07 1.32
C ARG A 20 8.77 -6.51 1.55
N GLN A 21 8.19 -6.19 2.71
CA GLN A 21 6.78 -6.39 2.99
C GLN A 21 5.97 -5.14 2.62
N ILE A 22 4.78 -5.33 2.06
CA ILE A 22 3.85 -4.23 1.81
C ILE A 22 3.29 -3.78 3.16
N ILE A 23 3.57 -2.53 3.53
CA ILE A 23 3.19 -1.96 4.85
C ILE A 23 2.21 -0.81 4.74
N THR A 24 1.99 -0.28 3.53
CA THR A 24 1.00 0.77 3.29
C THR A 24 0.59 0.78 1.83
N PHE A 25 -0.59 1.33 1.55
CA PHE A 25 -1.16 1.41 0.22
C PHE A 25 -1.41 2.87 -0.16
N SER A 26 -1.42 3.18 -1.45
CA SER A 26 -1.95 4.44 -1.97
C SER A 26 -2.85 4.20 -3.16
N ALA A 27 -3.85 5.06 -3.32
CA ALA A 27 -4.63 5.19 -4.53
C ALA A 27 -4.39 6.59 -5.10
N SER A 28 -4.06 6.66 -6.38
CA SER A 28 -3.93 7.90 -7.13
C SER A 28 -4.87 7.85 -8.33
N HIS A 29 -5.38 9.00 -8.76
CA HIS A 29 -6.31 9.04 -9.88
C HIS A 29 -6.08 10.25 -10.78
N ASP A 30 -6.49 10.13 -12.02
CA ASP A 30 -6.66 11.22 -12.97
C ASP A 30 -8.13 11.26 -13.45
N TYR A 31 -8.40 11.94 -14.56
CA TYR A 31 -9.75 12.11 -15.08
C TYR A 31 -10.39 10.81 -15.62
N ARG A 32 -9.62 9.71 -15.78
CA ARG A 32 -10.14 8.42 -16.28
C ARG A 32 -9.63 7.21 -15.53
N THR A 33 -8.43 7.29 -14.96
CA THR A 33 -7.71 6.13 -14.46
C THR A 33 -7.46 6.25 -12.97
N VAL A 34 -7.57 5.12 -12.27
CA VAL A 34 -7.12 4.95 -10.89
C VAL A 34 -5.96 3.97 -10.86
N ARG A 35 -4.95 4.25 -10.04
CA ARG A 35 -3.77 3.41 -9.81
C ARG A 35 -3.60 3.15 -8.34
N ILE A 36 -3.54 1.88 -7.98
CA ILE A 36 -3.34 1.40 -6.62
C ILE A 36 -1.93 0.85 -6.49
N TYR A 37 -1.22 1.31 -5.46
CA TYR A 37 0.15 0.89 -5.17
C TYR A 37 0.26 0.33 -3.76
N GLY A 38 1.06 -0.71 -3.59
CA GLY A 38 1.58 -1.14 -2.29
C GLY A 38 3.00 -0.62 -2.10
N TYR A 39 3.34 -0.09 -0.93
CA TYR A 39 4.68 0.39 -0.62
C TYR A 39 5.37 -0.55 0.34
N TYR A 40 6.64 -0.79 0.06
CA TYR A 40 7.50 -1.64 0.87
C TYR A 40 8.86 -0.98 1.07
N PRO A 41 9.46 -1.11 2.26
CA PRO A 41 10.81 -0.67 2.47
C PRO A 41 11.82 -1.75 2.06
N VAL A 42 13.01 -1.34 1.65
CA VAL A 42 14.18 -2.20 1.46
C VAL A 42 15.28 -1.66 2.35
N ILE A 43 15.73 -2.50 3.27
CA ILE A 43 16.90 -2.23 4.13
C ILE A 43 18.14 -2.44 3.27
N VAL A 44 18.96 -1.39 3.14
CA VAL A 44 20.21 -1.45 2.40
C VAL A 44 21.38 -1.61 3.37
N GLU A 45 21.38 -0.79 4.44
CA GLU A 45 22.35 -0.87 5.55
C GLU A 45 21.62 -0.69 6.88
N LYS A 46 22.28 -0.99 8.01
CA LYS A 46 21.71 -1.05 9.38
C LYS A 46 20.81 0.11 9.81
N LYS A 47 20.87 1.26 9.11
CA LYS A 47 19.96 2.40 9.34
C LYS A 47 19.35 3.01 8.09
N ASP A 48 19.81 2.63 6.89
CA ASP A 48 19.35 3.22 5.64
C ASP A 48 18.32 2.32 4.97
N MET A 49 17.15 2.91 4.75
CA MET A 49 16.02 2.28 4.09
C MET A 49 15.58 3.09 2.89
N GLN A 50 15.42 2.41 1.77
CA GLN A 50 14.78 2.94 0.59
C GLN A 50 13.32 2.48 0.54
N TYR A 51 12.45 3.30 -0.01
CA TYR A 51 11.02 3.01 -0.10
C TYR A 51 10.63 2.88 -1.56
N TYR A 52 10.05 1.75 -1.91
CA TYR A 52 9.59 1.46 -3.26
C TYR A 52 8.09 1.25 -3.27
N ARG A 53 7.52 1.30 -4.47
CA ARG A 53 6.11 0.98 -4.71
C ARG A 53 5.99 -0.14 -5.72
N HIS A 54 5.05 -1.04 -5.49
CA HIS A 54 4.63 -2.08 -6.40
C HIS A 54 3.23 -1.72 -6.95
N PRO A 55 3.03 -1.65 -8.28
CA PRO A 55 1.70 -1.47 -8.85
C PRO A 55 0.85 -2.71 -8.55
N ILE A 56 -0.26 -2.52 -7.84
CA ILE A 56 -1.22 -3.59 -7.52
C ILE A 56 -2.28 -3.67 -8.61
N HIS A 57 -2.83 -2.51 -8.99
CA HIS A 57 -3.86 -2.44 -10.02
C HIS A 57 -3.92 -1.07 -10.67
N GLU A 58 -4.21 -1.02 -11.96
CA GLU A 58 -4.48 0.19 -12.72
C GLU A 58 -5.70 -0.06 -13.61
N PHE A 59 -6.69 0.81 -13.52
CA PHE A 59 -7.96 0.63 -14.24
C PHE A 59 -8.59 1.96 -14.65
N ASN A 60 -9.32 1.93 -15.75
CA ASN A 60 -10.06 3.09 -16.26
C ASN A 60 -11.51 3.03 -15.77
N PHE A 61 -11.90 3.92 -14.85
CA PHE A 61 -13.24 3.95 -14.28
C PHE A 61 -14.28 4.58 -15.22
N THR A 62 -13.84 5.29 -16.27
CA THR A 62 -14.74 5.84 -17.31
C THR A 62 -15.03 4.86 -18.44
N ALA A 63 -14.34 3.72 -18.47
CA ALA A 63 -14.54 2.68 -19.47
C ALA A 63 -15.71 1.75 -19.09
N SER A 64 -16.23 1.01 -20.07
CA SER A 64 -17.21 -0.07 -19.87
C SER A 64 -18.41 0.34 -18.99
N GLU A 65 -19.01 1.50 -19.29
CA GLU A 65 -20.17 2.05 -18.57
C GLU A 65 -19.98 2.18 -17.05
N GLY A 66 -18.74 2.31 -16.58
CA GLY A 66 -18.45 2.52 -15.16
C GLY A 66 -18.38 1.25 -14.32
N ASN A 67 -18.16 0.09 -14.94
CA ASN A 67 -18.00 -1.19 -14.23
C ASN A 67 -16.96 -1.13 -13.08
N GLU A 68 -15.90 -0.34 -13.26
CA GLU A 68 -14.80 -0.20 -12.29
C GLU A 68 -14.99 0.94 -11.27
N ASN A 69 -16.13 1.65 -11.28
CA ASN A 69 -16.35 2.84 -10.44
C ASN A 69 -16.18 2.57 -8.94
N TRP A 70 -16.48 1.34 -8.51
CA TRP A 70 -16.45 0.96 -7.10
C TRP A 70 -15.18 0.22 -6.70
N THR A 71 -14.25 -0.02 -7.62
CA THR A 71 -13.07 -0.87 -7.38
C THR A 71 -12.15 -0.27 -6.32
N ALA A 72 -11.84 1.03 -6.38
CA ALA A 72 -11.00 1.69 -5.37
C ALA A 72 -11.67 1.75 -3.99
N TYR A 73 -12.98 2.00 -3.96
CA TYR A 73 -13.77 1.99 -2.73
C TYR A 73 -13.76 0.61 -2.08
N ARG A 74 -14.05 -0.44 -2.86
CA ARG A 74 -14.07 -1.82 -2.38
C ARG A 74 -12.70 -2.25 -1.88
N PHE A 75 -11.63 -1.96 -2.63
CA PHE A 75 -10.26 -2.23 -2.18
C PHE A 75 -9.97 -1.59 -0.82
N THR A 76 -10.31 -0.30 -0.64
CA THR A 76 -10.10 0.41 0.62
C THR A 76 -10.91 -0.21 1.75
N LYS A 77 -12.19 -0.50 1.51
CA LYS A 77 -13.08 -1.14 2.47
C LYS A 77 -12.56 -2.52 2.89
N ASP A 78 -12.14 -3.35 1.94
CA ASP A 78 -11.65 -4.70 2.20
C ASP A 78 -10.35 -4.69 3.03
N ILE A 79 -9.50 -3.66 2.88
CA ILE A 79 -8.36 -3.46 3.78
C ILE A 79 -8.81 -3.33 5.23
N TYR A 80 -9.83 -2.52 5.51
CA TYR A 80 -10.31 -2.29 6.88
C TYR A 80 -11.16 -3.44 7.41
N ASP A 81 -11.98 -4.06 6.56
CA ASP A 81 -12.96 -5.06 6.99
C ASP A 81 -12.38 -6.47 7.05
N LEU A 82 -11.39 -6.79 6.20
CA LEU A 82 -10.84 -8.14 6.08
C LEU A 82 -9.37 -8.20 6.50
N TRP A 83 -8.54 -7.30 5.96
CA TRP A 83 -7.10 -7.39 6.19
C TRP A 83 -6.71 -6.90 7.58
N MET A 84 -7.18 -5.73 8.01
CA MET A 84 -6.82 -5.14 9.29
C MET A 84 -7.19 -6.02 10.50
N PRO A 85 -8.39 -6.63 10.60
CA PRO A 85 -8.73 -7.50 11.71
C PRO A 85 -7.89 -8.77 11.81
N ALA A 86 -7.34 -9.25 10.69
CA ALA A 86 -6.41 -10.37 10.67
C ALA A 86 -4.98 -10.00 11.13
N HIS A 87 -4.68 -8.71 11.28
CA HIS A 87 -3.36 -8.18 11.62
C HIS A 87 -3.38 -7.28 12.88
N LEU A 88 -4.50 -7.26 13.62
CA LEU A 88 -4.63 -6.68 14.96
C LEU A 88 -4.24 -7.71 16.03
#